data_AF-A0A7X8R5H4-F1
#
_entry.id   AF-A0A7X8R5H4-F1
#
_cell.length_a   1.000
_cell.length_b   1.000
_cell.length_c   1.000
_cell.angle_alpha   90.00
_cell.angle_beta   90.00
_cell.angle_gamma   90.00
#
_symmetry.space_group_name_H-M   'P 1'
#
loop_
_entity.id
_entity.type
_entity.pdbx_description
1 polymer ?
#
loop_
_entity_poly.entity_id
_entity_poly.type
_entity_poly.pdbx_seq_one_letter_code
_entity_poly.pdbx_strand_id
1 'polypeptide(L)'
;MSFFQWLLLAGFIALLLYNVQPAILKAWQNLHPQKELHHRMVVAIRRRQAGFNRLLELTPDKQAAALQQLEKSWHALNAAWGRIAVFSGGFSTTDKGLSHHADEEWSFIGFYDVAEYEDFIACQSSLEQADYLALRAHYDIRLILGKRLMETPVALKSLF
;
A
#
# COMPACT_ATOMS: atom_id res chain seq x y z
N MET A 1 33.10 -9.36 -41.25
CA MET A 1 31.86 -8.61 -41.52
C MET A 1 32.17 -7.12 -41.52
N SER A 2 31.65 -6.37 -42.49
CA SER A 2 31.87 -4.93 -42.62
C SER A 2 31.05 -4.14 -41.59
N PHE A 3 31.55 -3.00 -41.13
CA PHE A 3 30.85 -2.06 -40.23
C PHE A 3 29.44 -1.68 -40.73
N PHE A 4 29.27 -1.56 -42.05
CA PHE A 4 27.97 -1.31 -42.66
C PHE A 4 26.97 -2.46 -42.48
N GLN A 5 27.43 -3.72 -42.44
CA GLN A 5 26.56 -4.87 -42.19
C GLN A 5 26.06 -4.90 -40.74
N TRP A 6 26.89 -4.45 -39.78
CA TRP A 6 26.49 -4.31 -38.39
C TRP A 6 25.44 -3.22 -38.18
N LEU A 7 25.57 -2.08 -38.86
CA LEU A 7 24.57 -1.00 -38.80
C LEU A 7 23.21 -1.43 -39.38
N LEU A 8 23.22 -2.15 -40.51
CA LEU A 8 21.98 -2.68 -41.11
C LEU A 8 21.33 -3.74 -40.21
N LEU A 9 22.12 -4.62 -39.60
CA LEU A 9 21.62 -5.62 -38.66
C LEU A 9 21.02 -4.98 -37.41
N ALA A 10 21.71 -3.99 -36.82
CA ALA A 10 21.22 -3.26 -35.65
C ALA A 10 19.93 -2.48 -35.95
N GLY A 11 19.87 -1.83 -37.12
CA GLY A 11 18.66 -1.14 -37.58
C GLY A 11 17.48 -2.10 -37.79
N PHE A 12 17.73 -3.26 -38.39
CA PHE A 12 16.71 -4.29 -38.58
C PHE A 12 16.19 -4.85 -37.24
N ILE A 13 17.08 -5.15 -36.30
CA ILE A 13 16.72 -5.63 -34.96
C ILE A 13 15.90 -4.56 -34.21
N ALA A 14 16.31 -3.30 -34.25
CA ALA A 14 15.58 -2.21 -33.59
C ALA A 14 14.17 -2.02 -34.15
N LEU A 15 14.01 -2.11 -35.47
CA LEU A 15 12.72 -1.97 -36.15
C LEU A 15 11.81 -3.18 -35.90
N LEU A 16 12.39 -4.37 -35.77
CA LEU A 16 11.68 -5.60 -35.41
C LEU A 16 11.22 -5.56 -33.94
N LEU A 17 12.08 -5.11 -33.02
CA LEU A 17 11.72 -4.91 -31.62
C LEU A 17 10.61 -3.87 -31.46
N TYR A 18 10.68 -2.74 -32.19
CA TYR A 18 9.66 -1.69 -32.15
C TYR A 18 8.28 -2.19 -32.58
N ASN A 19 8.21 -3.03 -33.63
CA ASN A 19 6.95 -3.58 -34.13
C ASN A 19 6.42 -4.74 -33.28
N VAL A 20 7.30 -5.52 -32.66
CA VAL A 20 6.91 -6.71 -31.88
C VAL A 20 6.61 -6.37 -30.41
N GLN A 21 7.22 -5.33 -29.84
CA GLN A 21 6.93 -4.86 -28.47
C GLN A 21 5.44 -4.67 -28.17
N PRO A 22 4.64 -3.93 -28.98
CA PRO A 22 3.23 -3.70 -28.67
C PRO A 22 2.41 -5.00 -28.76
N ALA A 23 2.75 -5.92 -29.65
CA ALA A 23 2.10 -7.22 -29.75
C ALA A 23 2.40 -8.10 -28.52
N ILE A 24 3.65 -8.11 -28.05
CA ILE A 24 4.05 -8.80 -26.82
C ILE A 24 3.34 -8.18 -25.62
N LEU A 25 3.29 -6.84 -25.51
CA LEU A 25 2.62 -6.14 -24.41
C LEU A 25 1.12 -6.46 -24.38
N LYS A 26 0.47 -6.47 -25.55
CA LYS A 26 -0.95 -6.80 -25.67
C LYS A 26 -1.24 -8.27 -25.38
N ALA A 27 -0.36 -9.18 -25.83
CA ALA A 27 -0.45 -10.60 -25.48
C ALA A 27 -0.26 -10.82 -23.98
N TRP A 28 0.69 -10.11 -23.36
CA TRP A 28 0.95 -10.17 -21.92
C TRP A 28 -0.23 -9.62 -21.09
N GLN A 29 -0.84 -8.52 -21.53
CA GLN A 29 -2.06 -7.97 -20.92
C GLN A 29 -3.27 -8.89 -21.06
N ASN A 30 -3.42 -9.57 -22.20
CA ASN A 30 -4.49 -10.55 -22.39
C ASN A 30 -4.28 -11.83 -21.57
N LEU A 31 -3.02 -12.21 -21.33
CA LEU A 31 -2.66 -13.37 -20.50
C LEU A 31 -2.75 -13.06 -19.00
N HIS A 32 -2.64 -11.78 -18.62
CA HIS A 32 -2.77 -11.30 -17.25
C HIS A 32 -3.86 -10.22 -17.18
N PRO A 33 -5.14 -10.60 -17.29
CA PRO A 33 -6.22 -9.65 -17.07
C PRO A 33 -6.01 -9.00 -15.70
N GLN A 34 -6.05 -7.66 -15.67
CA GLN A 34 -5.96 -6.92 -14.41
C GLN A 34 -7.07 -7.43 -13.49
N LYS A 35 -6.68 -7.91 -12.30
CA LYS A 35 -7.60 -8.49 -11.32
C LYS A 35 -8.66 -7.43 -11.00
N GLU A 36 -9.93 -7.72 -11.24
CA GLU A 36 -11.02 -6.78 -10.96
C GLU A 36 -11.05 -6.48 -9.46
N LEU A 37 -11.05 -5.19 -9.10
CA LEU A 37 -11.04 -4.77 -7.72
C LEU A 37 -12.48 -4.79 -7.19
N HIS A 38 -12.81 -5.82 -6.41
CA HIS A 38 -14.18 -6.01 -5.92
C HIS A 38 -14.43 -5.43 -4.54
N HIS A 39 -13.42 -5.18 -3.72
CA HIS A 39 -13.61 -4.78 -2.33
C HIS A 39 -12.72 -3.61 -1.94
N ARG A 40 -13.08 -2.93 -0.84
CA ARG A 40 -12.25 -1.90 -0.20
C ARG A 40 -11.93 -2.28 1.22
N MET A 41 -10.64 -2.38 1.53
CA MET A 41 -10.09 -2.52 2.86
C MET A 41 -9.83 -1.14 3.47
N VAL A 42 -10.29 -0.94 4.69
CA VAL A 42 -9.91 0.19 5.55
C VAL A 42 -8.74 -0.25 6.42
N VAL A 43 -7.71 0.58 6.49
CA VAL A 43 -6.60 0.47 7.44
C VAL A 43 -6.72 1.63 8.42
N ALA A 44 -7.00 1.33 9.68
CA ALA A 44 -7.10 2.32 10.75
C ALA A 44 -5.94 2.14 11.74
N ILE A 45 -5.24 3.23 12.05
CA ILE A 45 -4.06 3.21 12.93
C ILE A 45 -4.26 4.21 14.03
N ARG A 46 -4.10 3.76 15.27
CA ARG A 46 -4.00 4.64 16.45
C ARG A 46 -2.71 4.34 17.21
N ARG A 47 -2.20 5.35 17.91
CA ARG A 47 -1.06 5.17 18.82
C ARG A 47 -1.53 4.40 20.07
N ARG A 48 -0.73 3.46 20.55
CA ARG A 48 -0.98 2.79 21.83
C ARG A 48 -0.31 3.57 22.95
N GLN A 49 -1.05 3.84 24.03
CA GLN A 49 -0.51 4.54 25.20
C GLN A 49 0.76 3.86 25.75
N ALA A 50 0.74 2.52 25.83
CA ALA A 50 1.89 1.74 26.32
C ALA A 50 3.15 1.94 25.46
N GLY A 51 3.00 1.97 24.12
CA GLY A 51 4.12 2.23 23.21
C GLY A 51 4.63 3.66 23.32
N PHE A 52 3.71 4.63 23.45
CA PHE A 52 4.08 6.02 23.65
C PHE A 52 4.85 6.24 24.96
N ASN A 53 4.35 5.70 26.07
CA ASN A 53 5.05 5.78 27.36
C ASN A 53 6.45 5.18 27.29
N ARG A 54 6.60 4.02 26.62
CA ARG A 54 7.91 3.39 26.42
C ARG A 54 8.89 4.28 25.65
N LEU A 55 8.42 5.04 24.67
CA LEU A 55 9.26 6.00 23.94
C LEU A 55 9.68 7.19 24.80
N LEU A 56 8.86 7.60 25.78
CA LEU A 56 9.19 8.68 26.71
C LEU A 56 10.24 8.29 27.74
N GLU A 57 10.36 7.00 28.05
CA GLU A 57 11.35 6.45 28.99
C GLU A 57 12.75 6.30 28.39
N LEU A 58 12.88 6.43 27.07
CA LEU A 58 14.17 6.27 26.37
C LEU A 58 14.99 7.56 26.39
N THR A 59 16.31 7.41 26.33
CA THR A 59 17.21 8.54 26.05
C THR A 59 16.95 9.08 24.62
N PRO A 60 17.22 10.37 24.35
CA PRO A 60 16.92 10.98 23.05
C PRO A 60 17.45 10.19 21.84
N ASP A 61 18.69 9.71 21.89
CA ASP A 61 19.29 8.93 20.80
C ASP A 61 18.57 7.60 20.56
N LYS A 62 18.18 6.91 21.64
CA LYS A 62 17.46 5.63 21.57
C LYS A 62 16.02 5.83 21.10
N GLN A 63 15.39 6.93 21.52
CA GLN A 63 14.08 7.33 21.06
C GLN A 63 14.08 7.60 19.54
N ALA A 64 15.05 8.39 19.06
CA ALA A 64 15.21 8.66 17.63
C ALA A 64 15.43 7.37 16.82
N ALA A 65 16.31 6.48 17.29
CA ALA A 65 16.54 5.19 16.65
C ALA A 65 15.27 4.30 16.63
N ALA A 66 14.51 4.28 17.73
CA ALA A 66 13.26 3.52 17.81
C ALA A 66 12.20 4.07 16.84
N LEU A 67 12.04 5.39 16.76
CA LEU A 67 11.14 6.04 15.81
C LEU A 67 11.53 5.73 14.36
N GLN A 68 12.81 5.82 14.03
CA GLN A 68 13.31 5.49 12.69
C GLN A 68 13.05 4.02 12.33
N GLN A 69 13.18 3.10 13.30
CA GLN A 69 12.87 1.70 13.09
C GLN A 69 11.37 1.48 12.86
N LEU A 70 10.51 2.14 13.64
CA LEU A 70 9.05 2.06 13.47
C LEU A 70 8.62 2.60 12.09
N GLU A 71 9.20 3.70 11.65
CA GLU A 71 8.97 4.29 10.33
C GLU A 71 9.38 3.32 9.21
N LYS A 72 10.56 2.72 9.30
CA LYS A 72 11.01 1.68 8.34
C LYS A 72 10.07 0.49 8.31
N SER A 73 9.67 -0.03 9.47
CA SER A 73 8.72 -1.15 9.57
C SER A 73 7.37 -0.78 8.95
N TRP A 74 6.87 0.43 9.18
CA TRP A 74 5.64 0.92 8.56
C TRP A 74 5.74 0.98 7.04
N HIS A 75 6.81 1.57 6.49
CA HIS A 75 7.03 1.63 5.04
C HIS A 75 7.14 0.23 4.42
N ALA A 76 7.85 -0.69 5.07
CA ALA A 76 7.97 -2.06 4.61
C ALA A 76 6.61 -2.78 4.57
N LEU A 77 5.79 -2.63 5.62
CA LEU A 77 4.44 -3.19 5.67
C LEU A 77 3.54 -2.59 4.58
N ASN A 78 3.55 -1.26 4.44
CA ASN A 78 2.76 -0.57 3.42
C ASN A 78 3.19 -0.98 1.99
N ALA A 79 4.48 -1.17 1.76
CA ALA A 79 5.00 -1.66 0.49
C ALA A 79 4.60 -3.12 0.22
N ALA A 80 4.55 -3.96 1.26
CA ALA A 80 4.05 -5.33 1.15
C ALA A 80 2.56 -5.35 0.76
N TRP A 81 1.74 -4.53 1.43
CA TRP A 81 0.33 -4.35 1.06
C TRP A 81 0.16 -3.79 -0.35
N GLY A 82 0.97 -2.82 -0.77
CA GLY A 82 0.91 -2.23 -2.11
C GLY A 82 1.14 -3.21 -3.27
N ARG A 83 1.66 -4.42 -2.99
CA ARG A 83 1.78 -5.51 -3.98
C ARG A 83 0.51 -6.36 -4.11
N ILE A 84 -0.37 -6.28 -3.11
CA ILE A 84 -1.57 -7.10 -2.95
C ILE A 84 -2.83 -6.25 -3.17
N ALA A 85 -2.80 -4.99 -2.72
CA ALA A 85 -3.91 -4.07 -2.66
C ALA A 85 -3.50 -2.70 -3.23
N VAL A 86 -4.42 -2.05 -3.94
CA VAL A 86 -4.18 -0.75 -4.58
C VAL A 86 -4.62 0.36 -3.64
N PHE A 87 -3.71 1.26 -3.25
CA PHE A 87 -4.08 2.41 -2.43
C PHE A 87 -5.05 3.34 -3.17
N SER A 88 -6.21 3.61 -2.58
CA SER A 88 -7.30 4.38 -3.20
C SER A 88 -7.57 5.72 -2.51
N GLY A 89 -6.99 5.96 -1.33
CA GLY A 89 -7.05 7.26 -0.65
C GLY A 89 -6.93 7.13 0.87
N GLY A 90 -7.03 8.24 1.58
CA GLY A 90 -6.96 8.22 3.05
C GLY A 90 -6.91 9.61 3.68
N PHE A 91 -6.66 9.63 4.98
CA PHE A 91 -6.45 10.82 5.77
C PHE A 91 -5.69 10.57 7.06
N SER A 92 -4.88 11.55 7.43
CA SER A 92 -4.28 11.70 8.76
C SER A 92 -5.09 12.71 9.57
N THR A 93 -5.03 12.64 10.90
CA THR A 93 -5.66 13.63 11.78
C THR A 93 -5.08 15.03 11.62
N THR A 94 -3.82 15.15 11.20
CA THR A 94 -3.20 16.46 10.94
C THR A 94 -3.80 17.17 9.72
N ASP A 95 -4.33 16.42 8.75
CA ASP A 95 -4.64 16.98 7.44
C ASP A 95 -6.15 17.19 7.20
N LYS A 96 -7.04 16.73 8.10
CA LYS A 96 -8.50 16.67 7.81
C LYS A 96 -9.46 17.21 8.87
N GLY A 97 -9.00 17.81 9.97
CA GLY A 97 -9.90 18.54 10.90
C GLY A 97 -11.10 17.73 11.40
N LEU A 98 -11.00 16.40 11.47
CA LEU A 98 -12.09 15.53 11.90
C LEU A 98 -12.40 15.81 13.37
N SER A 99 -13.69 15.98 13.70
CA SER A 99 -14.15 16.31 15.04
C SER A 99 -13.71 15.26 16.06
N HIS A 100 -12.97 15.70 17.08
CA HIS A 100 -12.42 14.94 18.21
C HIS A 100 -13.49 14.41 19.20
N HIS A 101 -14.70 14.10 18.75
CA HIS A 101 -15.84 13.78 19.63
C HIS A 101 -15.99 12.29 19.99
N ALA A 102 -15.10 11.42 19.53
CA ALA A 102 -15.05 10.03 19.96
C ALA A 102 -13.71 9.75 20.66
N ASP A 103 -13.76 9.07 21.80
CA ASP A 103 -12.63 8.67 22.67
C ASP A 103 -11.54 7.80 21.99
N GLU A 104 -11.59 7.63 20.67
CA GLU A 104 -10.62 6.88 19.90
C GLU A 104 -9.78 7.82 19.01
N GLU A 105 -8.57 8.16 19.48
CA GLU A 105 -7.58 8.95 18.75
C GLU A 105 -6.94 8.16 17.59
N TRP A 106 -7.69 7.99 16.50
CA TRP A 106 -7.17 7.44 15.25
C TRP A 106 -6.19 8.43 14.60
N SER A 107 -4.93 8.03 14.40
CA SER A 107 -3.89 8.88 13.82
C SER A 107 -3.87 8.83 12.29
N PHE A 108 -4.32 7.72 11.69
CA PHE A 108 -4.35 7.53 10.25
C PHE A 108 -5.48 6.58 9.84
N ILE A 109 -6.17 6.90 8.75
CA ILE A 109 -7.12 6.04 8.07
C ILE A 109 -6.77 5.99 6.58
N GLY A 110 -6.46 4.80 6.08
CA GLY A 110 -6.17 4.54 4.66
C GLY A 110 -7.19 3.59 4.04
N PHE A 111 -7.40 3.73 2.73
CA PHE A 111 -8.24 2.89 1.91
C PHE A 111 -7.39 2.17 0.86
N TYR A 112 -7.57 0.86 0.77
CA TYR A 112 -6.90 0.00 -0.20
C TYR A 112 -7.96 -0.84 -0.90
N ASP A 113 -7.99 -0.81 -2.22
CA ASP A 113 -8.87 -1.63 -3.02
C ASP A 113 -8.22 -3.01 -3.21
N VAL A 114 -8.96 -4.06 -2.90
CA VAL A 114 -8.52 -5.47 -3.00
C VAL A 114 -9.45 -6.20 -3.95
N ALA A 115 -8.91 -7.17 -4.69
CA ALA A 115 -9.72 -7.92 -5.62
C ALA A 115 -10.59 -8.96 -4.91
N GLU A 116 -10.01 -9.74 -4.00
CA GLU A 116 -10.72 -10.84 -3.34
C GLU A 116 -10.52 -10.86 -1.82
N TYR A 117 -11.30 -11.69 -1.13
CA TYR A 117 -11.18 -11.89 0.31
C TYR A 117 -9.80 -12.44 0.71
N GLU A 118 -9.20 -13.28 -0.14
CA GLU A 118 -7.87 -13.86 0.09
C GLU A 118 -6.77 -12.80 0.10
N ASP A 119 -6.92 -11.73 -0.70
CA ASP A 119 -5.97 -10.62 -0.72
C ASP A 119 -6.04 -9.84 0.60
N PHE A 120 -7.24 -9.67 1.16
CA PHE A 120 -7.42 -9.10 2.49
C PHE A 120 -6.77 -9.97 3.58
N ILE A 121 -6.96 -11.29 3.54
CA ILE A 121 -6.31 -12.22 4.47
C ILE A 121 -4.78 -12.17 4.33
N ALA A 122 -4.25 -12.03 3.12
CA ALA A 122 -2.82 -11.88 2.89
C ALA A 122 -2.27 -10.56 3.48
N CYS A 123 -3.03 -9.47 3.41
CA CYS A 123 -2.69 -8.21 4.07
C CYS A 123 -2.70 -8.35 5.61
N GLN A 124 -3.68 -9.04 6.18
CA GLN A 124 -3.73 -9.32 7.63
C GLN A 124 -2.55 -10.21 8.06
N SER A 125 -2.30 -11.29 7.35
CA SER A 125 -1.19 -12.22 7.63
C SER A 125 0.16 -11.51 7.56
N SER A 126 0.31 -10.55 6.63
CA SER A 126 1.51 -9.72 6.54
C SER A 126 1.72 -8.90 7.81
N LEU A 127 0.67 -8.26 8.35
CA LEU A 127 0.74 -7.50 9.61
C LEU A 127 1.11 -8.38 10.82
N GLU A 128 0.68 -9.65 10.82
CA GLU A 128 0.92 -10.58 11.91
C GLU A 128 2.34 -11.15 11.98
N GLN A 129 3.15 -10.96 10.92
CA GLN A 129 4.53 -11.42 10.88
C GLN A 129 5.35 -10.86 12.06
N ALA A 130 6.36 -11.63 12.47
CA ALA A 130 7.23 -11.29 13.60
C ALA A 130 7.99 -9.98 13.38
N ASP A 131 8.36 -9.68 12.13
CA ASP A 131 9.09 -8.46 11.73
C ASP A 131 8.32 -7.18 12.05
N TYR A 132 6.99 -7.25 12.19
CA TYR A 132 6.13 -6.12 12.53
C TYR A 132 5.64 -6.13 13.98
N LEU A 133 6.18 -7.01 14.84
CA LEU A 133 5.81 -7.08 16.25
C LEU A 133 6.07 -5.75 16.97
N ALA A 134 7.22 -5.12 16.72
CA ALA A 134 7.56 -3.83 17.31
C ALA A 134 6.55 -2.74 16.89
N LEU A 135 6.14 -2.75 15.63
CA LEU A 135 5.12 -1.84 15.11
C LEU A 135 3.77 -2.05 15.81
N ARG A 136 3.30 -3.30 15.93
CA ARG A 136 2.06 -3.66 16.63
C ARG A 136 2.09 -3.43 18.13
N ALA A 137 3.28 -3.36 18.74
CA ALA A 137 3.42 -2.98 20.14
C ALA A 137 3.19 -1.48 20.36
N HIS A 138 3.54 -0.64 19.37
CA HIS A 138 3.44 0.82 19.47
C HIS A 138 2.17 1.40 18.85
N TYR A 139 1.61 0.72 17.85
CA TYR A 139 0.41 1.12 17.14
C TYR A 139 -0.65 0.02 17.22
N ASP A 140 -1.90 0.43 17.38
CA ASP A 140 -3.03 -0.46 17.13
C ASP A 140 -3.46 -0.25 15.68
N ILE A 141 -3.19 -1.27 14.86
CA ILE A 141 -3.44 -1.28 13.42
C ILE A 141 -4.59 -2.25 13.18
N ARG A 142 -5.72 -1.73 12.69
CA ARG A 142 -6.92 -2.52 12.39
C ARG A 142 -7.18 -2.52 10.90
N LEU A 143 -7.45 -3.71 10.36
CA LEU A 143 -7.83 -3.92 8.97
C LEU A 143 -9.29 -4.34 8.93
N ILE A 144 -10.13 -3.62 8.18
CA ILE A 144 -11.56 -3.88 8.05
C ILE A 144 -11.90 -4.03 6.57
N LEU A 145 -12.48 -5.15 6.17
CA LEU A 145 -12.93 -5.35 4.80
C LEU A 145 -14.35 -4.79 4.62
N GLY A 146 -14.52 -3.92 3.63
CA GLY A 146 -15.81 -3.40 3.18
C GLY A 146 -16.58 -4.39 2.30
N LYS A 147 -17.85 -4.07 2.09
CA LYS A 147 -18.70 -4.80 1.13
C LYS A 147 -18.14 -4.69 -0.29
N ARG A 148 -18.61 -5.58 -1.16
CA ARG A 148 -18.29 -5.54 -2.60
C ARG A 148 -18.63 -4.16 -3.16
N LEU A 149 -17.67 -3.53 -3.83
CA LEU A 149 -17.83 -2.29 -4.57
C LEU A 149 -18.89 -2.54 -5.64
N MET A 150 -20.01 -1.83 -5.56
CA MET A 150 -20.96 -1.79 -6.67
C MET A 150 -20.37 -0.93 -7.78
N GLU A 151 -20.70 -1.23 -9.04
CA GLU A 151 -20.13 -0.62 -10.26
C GLU A 151 -20.25 0.92 -10.32
N THR A 152 -21.00 1.54 -9.42
CA THR A 152 -21.08 2.99 -9.28
C THR A 152 -20.35 3.46 -8.01
N PRO A 153 -19.17 4.10 -8.14
CA PRO A 153 -18.56 4.77 -7.00
C PRO A 153 -19.52 5.88 -6.55
N VAL A 154 -20.09 5.74 -5.35
CA VAL A 154 -20.72 6.88 -4.68
C VAL A 154 -19.59 7.84 -4.35
N ALA A 155 -19.42 8.86 -5.19
CA ALA A 155 -18.48 9.92 -4.93
C ALA A 155 -18.82 10.51 -3.55
N LEU A 156 -17.83 10.53 -2.66
CA LEU A 156 -17.85 11.21 -1.36
C LEU A 156 -17.90 12.75 -1.54
N LYS A 157 -18.73 13.26 -2.46
CA LYS A 157 -18.90 14.69 -2.75
C LYS A 157 -19.99 15.36 -1.91
N SER A 158 -20.69 14.62 -1.04
CA SER A 158 -21.84 15.16 -0.29
C SER A 158 -21.67 15.12 1.23
N LEU A 159 -20.44 15.02 1.75
CA LEU A 159 -20.19 15.05 3.21
C LEU A 159 -19.39 16.28 3.66
N PHE A 160 -19.14 17.24 2.75
CA PHE A 160 -18.57 18.54 3.05
C PHE A 160 -19.34 19.63 2.29
#